data_AF-A0A3N4IUM7-F1
#
_entry.id   AF-A0A3N4IUM7-F1
#
_cell.length_a   1.000
_cell.length_b   1.000
_cell.length_c   1.000
_cell.angle_alpha   90.00
_cell.angle_beta   90.00
_cell.angle_gamma   90.00
#
_symmetry.space_group_name_H-M   'P 1'
#
loop_
_entity.id
_entity.type
_entity.pdbx_description
1 polymer ?
#
loop_
_entity_poly.entity_id
_entity_poly.type
_entity_poly.pdbx_seq_one_letter_code
_entity_poly.pdbx_strand_id
1 'polypeptide(L)'
;MANELSTPHPTQPPTATESVSSAGMSKDPPQSREDALFAGLPHRAALNALRREGGDGRFLKNSTEHTMALQAAINPCWKLGIHAIASFTTEAGRVLVCEEGVYEVELYQEWLRFRGKGDDVVEGEWIENGGYSEEDAPQSREDELFAGLPHRAALNVLFAEEGGDFLKDAKVFTTAFQTRIKRTWRLGVHAIVSFSTTSGRVVVCEEGVYETDTHHEWLRFRGKGDEVVEGEWIENEGYSDSEDLD
;
A
#
# COMPACT_ATOMS: atom_id res chain seq x y z
N MET A 1 -11.32 46.29 54.22
CA MET A 1 -10.25 45.51 53.60
C MET A 1 -10.78 45.02 52.26
N ALA A 2 -10.48 45.78 51.21
CA ALA A 2 -10.87 45.49 49.84
C ALA A 2 -9.71 44.74 49.17
N ASN A 3 -10.01 43.60 48.54
CA ASN A 3 -9.08 42.91 47.65
C ASN A 3 -9.74 42.89 46.28
N GLU A 4 -9.35 43.85 45.44
CA GLU A 4 -9.72 43.89 44.03
C GLU A 4 -8.78 42.95 43.26
N LEU A 5 -9.37 41.94 42.63
CA LEU A 5 -8.71 41.00 41.72
C LEU A 5 -8.55 41.67 40.35
N SER A 6 -7.30 41.98 39.99
CA SER A 6 -6.94 42.43 38.65
C SER A 6 -7.09 41.31 37.63
N THR A 7 -7.96 41.49 36.65
CA THR A 7 -8.05 40.66 35.45
C THR A 7 -7.06 41.13 34.38
N PRO A 8 -6.27 40.25 33.75
CA PRO A 8 -5.38 40.63 32.64
C PRO A 8 -6.17 40.90 31.34
N HIS A 9 -5.74 41.92 30.61
CA HIS A 9 -6.24 42.29 29.28
C HIS A 9 -5.91 41.21 28.22
N PRO A 10 -6.79 40.97 27.23
CA PRO A 10 -6.51 40.11 26.09
C PRO A 10 -5.59 40.81 25.07
N THR A 11 -4.45 40.17 24.79
CA THR A 11 -3.49 40.53 23.75
C THR A 11 -4.11 40.34 22.36
N GLN A 12 -4.09 41.38 21.51
CA GLN A 12 -4.51 41.27 20.11
C GLN A 12 -3.55 40.38 19.31
N PRO A 13 -4.05 39.57 18.35
CA PRO A 13 -3.19 38.79 17.46
C PRO A 13 -2.49 39.70 16.43
N PRO A 14 -1.27 39.35 15.97
CA PRO A 14 -0.58 40.11 14.94
C PRO A 14 -1.27 39.94 13.58
N THR A 15 -1.44 41.08 12.90
CA THR A 15 -1.95 41.22 11.53
C THR A 15 -1.01 40.51 10.55
N ALA A 16 -1.49 39.49 9.85
CA ALA A 16 -0.75 38.85 8.76
C ALA A 16 -0.82 39.73 7.50
N THR A 17 0.35 40.13 7.00
CA THR A 17 0.51 40.85 5.75
C THR A 17 0.41 39.86 4.58
N GLU A 18 -0.66 39.95 3.79
CA GLU A 18 -0.81 39.18 2.56
C GLU A 18 0.27 39.59 1.55
N SER A 19 1.16 38.65 1.22
CA SER A 19 2.08 38.76 0.09
C SER A 19 1.58 37.80 -0.98
N VAL A 20 0.72 38.32 -1.88
CA VAL A 20 0.26 37.58 -3.06
C VAL A 20 1.41 37.53 -4.06
N SER A 21 2.16 36.43 -4.09
CA SER A 21 3.10 36.14 -5.15
C SER A 21 2.43 35.20 -6.15
N SER A 22 2.12 35.73 -7.33
CA SER A 22 1.61 34.97 -8.46
C SER A 22 2.71 34.04 -8.97
N ALA A 23 2.60 32.74 -8.67
CA ALA A 23 3.46 31.71 -9.23
C ALA A 23 3.26 31.62 -10.75
N GLY A 24 4.24 32.12 -11.50
CA GLY A 24 4.32 31.94 -12.94
C GLY A 24 4.57 30.48 -13.26
N MET A 25 3.64 29.83 -13.97
CA MET A 25 3.86 28.50 -14.53
C MET A 25 4.95 28.62 -15.60
N SER A 26 6.16 28.12 -15.31
CA SER A 26 7.25 28.01 -16.28
C SER A 26 6.81 27.15 -17.47
N LYS A 27 7.07 27.65 -18.69
CA LYS A 27 6.78 27.00 -19.97
C LYS A 27 8.00 26.26 -20.55
N ASP A 28 8.97 25.89 -19.72
CA ASP A 28 10.12 25.12 -20.20
C ASP A 28 9.72 23.65 -20.43
N PRO A 29 10.07 23.05 -21.59
CA PRO A 29 9.82 21.64 -21.84
C PRO A 29 10.60 20.77 -20.82
N PRO A 30 10.03 19.65 -20.33
CA PRO A 30 10.67 18.81 -19.33
C PRO A 30 12.02 18.31 -19.85
N GLN A 31 13.11 18.65 -19.15
CA GLN A 31 14.49 18.36 -19.55
C GLN A 31 14.86 16.87 -19.41
N SER A 32 14.01 16.06 -18.77
CA SER A 32 14.17 14.61 -18.67
C SER A 32 12.84 13.88 -18.86
N ARG A 33 12.89 12.62 -19.33
CA ARG A 33 11.72 11.72 -19.45
C ARG A 33 10.99 11.54 -18.11
N GLU A 34 11.69 11.74 -17.00
CA GLU A 34 11.15 11.64 -15.65
C GLU A 34 10.45 12.91 -15.18
N ASP A 35 10.90 14.09 -15.61
CA ASP A 35 10.17 15.34 -15.32
C ASP A 35 8.79 15.35 -16.00
N ALA A 36 8.62 14.56 -17.07
CA ALA A 36 7.33 14.31 -17.69
C ALA A 36 6.43 13.39 -16.86
N LEU A 37 6.98 12.51 -16.00
CA LEU A 37 6.18 11.62 -15.13
C LEU A 37 5.37 12.42 -14.09
N PHE A 38 5.95 13.50 -13.58
CA PHE A 38 5.33 14.39 -12.59
C PHE A 38 4.62 15.59 -13.23
N ALA A 39 4.67 15.72 -14.56
CA ALA A 39 4.01 16.82 -15.25
C ALA A 39 2.49 16.74 -15.04
N GLY A 40 1.91 17.85 -14.54
CA GLY A 40 0.48 17.95 -14.26
C GLY A 40 0.03 17.33 -12.93
N LEU A 41 0.94 16.78 -12.13
CA LEU A 41 0.61 16.36 -10.76
C LEU A 41 0.80 17.52 -9.78
N PRO A 42 -0.03 17.60 -8.73
CA PRO A 42 0.22 18.53 -7.64
C PRO A 42 1.46 18.11 -6.86
N HIS A 43 1.97 19.04 -6.04
CA HIS A 43 3.04 18.77 -5.07
C HIS A 43 4.37 18.31 -5.71
N ARG A 44 4.66 18.85 -6.91
CA ARG A 44 5.84 18.49 -7.70
C ARG A 44 7.16 18.72 -6.95
N ALA A 45 7.24 19.71 -6.07
CA ALA A 45 8.44 19.94 -5.27
C ALA A 45 8.72 18.77 -4.30
N ALA A 46 7.68 18.26 -3.63
CA ALA A 46 7.79 17.09 -2.75
C ALA A 46 8.18 15.82 -3.51
N LEU A 47 7.59 15.60 -4.69
CA LEU A 47 7.97 14.48 -5.56
C LEU A 47 9.43 14.58 -6.03
N ASN A 48 9.87 15.77 -6.42
CA ASN A 48 11.26 16.01 -6.84
C ASN A 48 12.26 15.91 -5.67
N ALA A 49 11.84 16.22 -4.44
CA ALA A 49 12.67 16.01 -3.25
C ALA A 49 12.81 14.52 -2.94
N LEU A 50 11.70 13.77 -2.92
CA LEU A 50 11.73 12.31 -2.77
C LEU A 50 12.59 11.63 -3.83
N ARG A 51 12.54 12.09 -5.08
CA ARG A 51 13.44 11.60 -6.15
C ARG A 51 14.91 11.84 -5.83
N ARG A 52 15.26 13.02 -5.33
CA ARG A 52 16.66 13.34 -4.98
C ARG A 52 17.15 12.53 -3.79
N GLU A 53 16.28 12.24 -2.83
CA GLU A 53 16.60 11.45 -1.63
C GLU A 53 16.74 9.96 -1.94
N GLY A 54 15.89 9.41 -2.82
CA GLY A 54 15.94 8.01 -3.26
C GLY A 54 17.09 7.67 -4.22
N GLY A 55 17.98 8.62 -4.53
CA GLY A 55 19.09 8.42 -5.47
C GLY A 55 18.64 8.19 -6.92
N ASP A 56 19.32 7.31 -7.64
CA ASP A 56 18.97 6.89 -9.01
C ASP A 56 17.68 6.03 -9.08
N GLY A 57 16.97 5.89 -7.96
CA GLY A 57 15.76 5.09 -7.83
C GLY A 57 14.67 5.53 -8.80
N ARG A 58 14.25 4.60 -9.66
CA ARG A 58 13.22 4.86 -10.68
C ARG A 58 11.84 4.94 -10.04
N PHE A 59 11.12 6.03 -10.30
CA PHE A 59 9.70 6.12 -10.00
C PHE A 59 8.90 5.41 -11.09
N LEU A 60 8.26 4.30 -10.73
CA LEU A 60 7.35 3.59 -11.62
C LEU A 60 5.92 4.00 -11.30
N LYS A 61 5.29 4.74 -12.22
CA LYS A 61 3.90 5.15 -12.08
C LYS A 61 2.99 3.93 -12.12
N ASN A 62 2.15 3.75 -11.12
CA ASN A 62 1.19 2.67 -11.05
C ASN A 62 -0.09 3.01 -11.86
N SER A 63 -0.91 2.00 -12.13
CA SER A 63 -2.22 2.19 -12.77
C SER A 63 -3.19 2.95 -11.86
N THR A 64 -4.24 3.52 -12.46
CA THR A 64 -5.34 4.15 -11.72
C THR A 64 -6.01 3.17 -10.77
N GLU A 65 -6.24 1.92 -11.21
CA GLU A 65 -6.83 0.86 -10.38
C GLU A 65 -5.98 0.56 -9.14
N HIS A 66 -4.66 0.48 -9.31
CA HIS A 66 -3.74 0.26 -8.20
C HIS A 66 -3.72 1.45 -7.23
N THR A 67 -3.78 2.68 -7.76
CA THR A 67 -3.86 3.90 -6.96
C THR A 67 -5.13 3.93 -6.10
N MET A 68 -6.28 3.60 -6.67
CA MET A 68 -7.55 3.52 -5.95
C MET A 68 -7.55 2.42 -4.88
N ALA A 69 -6.93 1.28 -5.18
CA ALA A 69 -6.79 0.20 -4.20
C ALA A 69 -5.88 0.59 -3.04
N LEU A 70 -4.78 1.29 -3.30
CA LEU A 70 -3.87 1.77 -2.28
C LEU A 70 -4.56 2.80 -1.37
N GLN A 71 -5.33 3.74 -1.93
CA GLN A 71 -6.16 4.66 -1.15
C GLN A 71 -7.18 3.93 -0.27
N ALA A 72 -7.88 2.93 -0.83
CA ALA A 72 -8.87 2.14 -0.11
C ALA A 72 -8.26 1.33 1.05
N ALA A 73 -6.99 0.97 0.95
CA ALA A 73 -6.23 0.34 2.03
C ALA A 73 -5.78 1.36 3.09
N ILE A 74 -5.29 2.53 2.68
CA ILE A 74 -4.71 3.52 3.61
C ILE A 74 -5.76 4.24 4.45
N ASN A 75 -6.88 4.67 3.84
CA ASN A 75 -7.86 5.48 4.56
C ASN A 75 -8.40 4.80 5.84
N PRO A 76 -8.79 3.52 5.82
CA PRO A 76 -9.24 2.82 7.02
C PRO A 76 -8.14 2.62 8.05
N CYS A 77 -6.95 2.18 7.61
CA CYS A 77 -5.84 1.82 8.50
C CYS A 77 -5.35 3.02 9.32
N TRP A 78 -5.02 4.12 8.65
CA TRP A 78 -4.54 5.33 9.32
C TRP A 78 -5.64 6.34 9.68
N LYS A 79 -6.91 5.96 9.49
CA LYS A 79 -8.10 6.82 9.70
C LYS A 79 -7.95 8.18 8.97
N LEU A 80 -7.41 8.12 7.76
CA LEU A 80 -7.20 9.27 6.89
C LEU A 80 -8.37 9.47 5.94
N GLY A 81 -8.57 10.71 5.51
CA GLY A 81 -9.53 11.09 4.47
C GLY A 81 -8.83 11.54 3.19
N ILE A 82 -7.79 10.84 2.74
CA ILE A 82 -6.99 11.25 1.60
C ILE A 82 -7.64 10.88 0.26
N HIS A 83 -7.44 11.74 -0.74
CA HIS A 83 -7.93 11.57 -2.10
C HIS A 83 -6.76 11.37 -3.07
N ALA A 84 -6.48 10.11 -3.42
CA ALA A 84 -5.34 9.76 -4.25
C ALA A 84 -5.56 10.14 -5.71
N ILE A 85 -4.57 10.82 -6.28
CA ILE A 85 -4.51 11.25 -7.68
C ILE A 85 -3.60 10.31 -8.47
N ALA A 86 -2.46 9.93 -7.89
CA ALA A 86 -1.49 9.03 -8.50
C ALA A 86 -0.74 8.25 -7.43
N SER A 87 -0.23 7.08 -7.79
CA SER A 87 0.72 6.35 -6.95
C SER A 87 1.93 5.91 -7.76
N PHE A 88 3.05 5.77 -7.06
CA PHE A 88 4.33 5.37 -7.61
C PHE A 88 4.93 4.26 -6.77
N THR A 89 5.61 3.35 -7.44
CA THR A 89 6.50 2.37 -6.85
C THR A 89 7.92 2.92 -6.90
N THR A 90 8.61 2.89 -5.76
CA THR A 90 10.02 3.22 -5.59
C THR A 90 10.75 2.01 -5.01
N GLU A 91 12.09 2.04 -4.97
CA GLU A 91 12.87 1.01 -4.29
C GLU A 91 12.59 0.96 -2.79
N ALA A 92 12.33 2.12 -2.18
CA ALA A 92 12.04 2.25 -0.75
C ALA A 92 10.58 1.95 -0.38
N GLY A 93 9.67 1.78 -1.35
CA GLY A 93 8.27 1.46 -1.06
C GLY A 93 7.26 2.02 -2.07
N ARG A 94 6.26 2.73 -1.56
CA ARG A 94 5.19 3.35 -2.35
C ARG A 94 5.06 4.83 -2.01
N VAL A 95 4.82 5.64 -3.04
CA VAL A 95 4.50 7.06 -2.87
C VAL A 95 3.10 7.30 -3.39
N LEU A 96 2.26 7.91 -2.57
CA LEU A 96 0.90 8.30 -2.91
C LEU A 96 0.80 9.81 -3.03
N VAL A 97 0.37 10.29 -4.18
CA VAL A 97 0.10 11.71 -4.44
C VAL A 97 -1.38 11.93 -4.28
N CYS A 98 -1.75 12.77 -3.32
CA CYS A 98 -3.12 13.10 -2.99
C CYS A 98 -3.39 14.59 -3.20
N GLU A 99 -4.64 15.03 -3.06
CA GLU A 99 -4.98 16.46 -3.01
C GLU A 99 -4.42 17.13 -1.73
N GLU A 100 -4.29 16.35 -0.67
CA GLU A 100 -3.84 16.80 0.65
C GLU A 100 -2.32 16.94 0.75
N GLY A 101 -1.57 16.24 -0.10
CA GLY A 101 -0.11 16.23 -0.12
C GLY A 101 0.46 14.93 -0.67
N VAL A 102 1.74 14.70 -0.41
CA VAL A 102 2.45 13.47 -0.78
C VAL A 102 2.66 12.62 0.46
N TYR A 103 2.32 11.34 0.36
CA TYR A 103 2.53 10.36 1.41
C TYR A 103 3.50 9.30 0.92
N GLU A 104 4.44 8.94 1.78
CA GLU A 104 5.28 7.76 1.59
C GLU A 104 4.72 6.64 2.45
N VAL A 105 4.66 5.45 1.87
CA VAL A 105 3.97 4.28 2.42
C VAL A 105 4.89 3.09 2.33
N GLU A 106 5.20 2.53 3.48
CA GLU A 106 5.91 1.26 3.61
C GLU A 106 4.89 0.19 4.01
N LEU A 107 4.31 -0.46 2.99
CA LEU A 107 3.19 -1.39 3.19
C LEU A 107 3.57 -2.63 4.01
N TYR A 108 4.84 -3.05 3.98
CA TYR A 108 5.30 -4.23 4.73
C TYR A 108 5.42 -3.96 6.22
N GLN A 109 5.89 -2.77 6.61
CA GLN A 109 6.01 -2.39 8.01
C GLN A 109 4.71 -1.75 8.52
N GLU A 110 3.75 -1.48 7.63
CA GLU A 110 2.55 -0.69 7.89
C GLU A 110 2.86 0.73 8.37
N TRP A 111 3.84 1.39 7.76
CA TRP A 111 4.23 2.75 8.13
C TRP A 111 3.83 3.74 7.03
N LEU A 112 3.38 4.93 7.45
CA LEU A 112 3.06 6.04 6.56
C LEU A 112 3.66 7.31 7.10
N ARG A 113 4.25 8.15 6.23
CA ARG A 113 4.65 9.50 6.59
C ARG A 113 4.21 10.52 5.55
N PHE A 114 3.89 11.71 6.03
CA PHE A 114 3.62 12.86 5.18
C PHE A 114 4.92 13.51 4.71
N ARG A 115 5.03 13.78 3.41
CA ARG A 115 6.25 14.30 2.77
C ARG A 115 6.15 15.76 2.32
N GLY A 116 4.98 16.37 2.47
CA GLY A 116 4.77 17.78 2.15
C GLY A 116 3.56 18.04 1.24
N LYS A 117 3.31 19.33 1.02
CA LYS A 117 2.20 19.84 0.21
C LYS A 117 2.65 21.08 -0.54
N GLY A 118 2.33 21.10 -1.82
CA GLY A 118 2.62 22.22 -2.71
C GLY A 118 4.10 22.27 -3.00
N ASP A 119 4.72 23.42 -2.71
CA ASP A 119 6.15 23.61 -2.84
C ASP A 119 6.92 23.29 -1.54
N ASP A 120 6.20 23.07 -0.44
CA ASP A 120 6.77 22.77 0.86
C ASP A 120 7.03 21.27 1.01
N VAL A 121 8.31 20.93 1.13
CA VAL A 121 8.77 19.58 1.46
C VAL A 121 8.93 19.50 2.96
N VAL A 122 8.30 18.49 3.56
CA VAL A 122 8.35 18.27 5.01
C VAL A 122 8.80 16.85 5.24
N GLU A 123 9.76 16.65 6.15
CA GLU A 123 10.07 15.33 6.66
C GLU A 123 9.11 15.01 7.81
N GLY A 124 7.92 14.53 7.46
CA GLY A 124 6.95 14.08 8.46
C GLY A 124 7.47 12.85 9.21
N GLU A 125 7.09 12.75 10.47
CA GLU A 125 7.36 11.56 11.27
C GLU A 125 6.65 10.35 10.66
N TRP A 126 7.29 9.19 10.80
CA TRP A 126 6.63 7.93 10.48
C TRP A 126 5.52 7.66 11.48
N ILE A 127 4.34 7.44 10.94
CA ILE A 127 3.14 7.06 11.66
C ILE A 127 2.95 5.57 11.37
N GLU A 128 3.29 4.76 12.35
CA GLU A 128 2.88 3.36 12.36
C GLU A 128 1.36 3.31 12.23
N ASN A 129 0.88 2.38 11.40
CA ASN A 129 -0.54 2.09 11.36
C ASN A 129 -1.00 1.91 12.78
N GLY A 130 -2.00 2.68 13.19
CA GLY A 130 -2.62 2.56 14.51
C GLY A 130 -3.44 1.27 14.63
N GLY A 131 -2.98 0.20 13.97
CA GLY A 131 -3.44 -1.16 14.12
C GLY A 131 -3.70 -1.39 15.59
N TYR A 132 -4.97 -1.69 15.85
CA TYR A 132 -5.53 -2.13 17.10
C TYR A 132 -4.46 -2.62 18.08
N SER A 133 -4.38 -1.96 19.25
CA SER A 133 -3.48 -2.39 20.31
C SER A 133 -3.61 -3.91 20.48
N GLU A 134 -2.53 -4.64 20.78
CA GLU A 134 -2.60 -6.08 21.04
C GLU A 134 -3.64 -6.44 22.12
N GLU A 135 -3.96 -5.49 23.01
CA GLU A 135 -5.00 -5.63 24.04
C GLU A 135 -6.44 -5.54 23.49
N ASP A 136 -6.62 -4.94 22.31
CA ASP A 136 -7.88 -4.86 21.57
C ASP A 136 -7.94 -5.81 20.37
N ALA A 137 -6.88 -6.58 20.08
CA ALA A 137 -6.87 -7.60 19.02
C ALA A 137 -7.88 -8.70 19.40
N PRO A 138 -9.11 -8.64 18.87
CA PRO A 138 -10.13 -9.49 19.40
C PRO A 138 -9.84 -10.91 18.90
N GLN A 139 -10.15 -11.92 19.73
CA GLN A 139 -10.37 -13.28 19.23
C GLN A 139 -11.41 -13.29 18.07
N SER A 140 -12.16 -12.19 17.87
CA SER A 140 -13.01 -11.97 16.69
C SER A 140 -12.27 -11.65 15.40
N ARG A 141 -10.96 -11.34 15.38
CA ARG A 141 -10.25 -10.99 14.13
C ARG A 141 -10.18 -12.18 13.18
N GLU A 142 -9.82 -13.36 13.66
CA GLU A 142 -9.81 -14.59 12.85
C GLU A 142 -11.23 -14.90 12.32
N ASP A 143 -12.21 -14.82 13.21
CA ASP A 143 -13.61 -15.08 12.90
C ASP A 143 -14.18 -14.10 11.88
N GLU A 144 -13.84 -12.81 11.96
CA GLU A 144 -14.24 -11.76 11.02
C GLU A 144 -13.47 -11.84 9.71
N LEU A 145 -12.17 -12.13 9.77
CA LEU A 145 -11.29 -12.21 8.59
C LEU A 145 -11.69 -13.37 7.69
N PHE A 146 -12.05 -14.50 8.30
CA PHE A 146 -12.44 -15.74 7.60
C PHE A 146 -13.96 -15.96 7.57
N ALA A 147 -14.76 -15.02 8.08
CA ALA A 147 -16.22 -15.09 8.03
C ALA A 147 -16.70 -15.26 6.58
N GLY A 148 -17.41 -16.37 6.33
CA GLY A 148 -18.00 -16.65 5.03
C GLY A 148 -16.99 -17.04 3.94
N LEU A 149 -15.71 -17.21 4.28
CA LEU A 149 -14.73 -17.76 3.34
C LEU A 149 -14.82 -19.29 3.31
N PRO A 150 -14.62 -19.90 2.13
CA PRO A 150 -14.42 -21.33 2.07
C PRO A 150 -13.07 -21.68 2.71
N HIS A 151 -12.92 -22.96 3.06
CA HIS A 151 -11.65 -23.52 3.54
C HIS A 151 -11.17 -22.92 4.86
N ARG A 152 -12.11 -22.42 5.69
CA ARG A 152 -11.81 -21.77 6.97
C ARG A 152 -10.92 -22.61 7.87
N ALA A 153 -11.13 -23.92 7.99
CA ALA A 153 -10.28 -24.74 8.85
C ALA A 153 -8.82 -24.75 8.37
N ALA A 154 -8.60 -24.83 7.05
CA ALA A 154 -7.25 -24.72 6.49
C ALA A 154 -6.64 -23.33 6.75
N LEU A 155 -7.44 -22.27 6.59
CA LEU A 155 -7.00 -20.89 6.87
C LEU A 155 -6.64 -20.70 8.34
N ASN A 156 -7.40 -21.26 9.27
CA ASN A 156 -7.13 -21.17 10.71
C ASN A 156 -5.78 -21.81 11.07
N VAL A 157 -5.45 -22.95 10.47
CA VAL A 157 -4.15 -23.60 10.70
C VAL A 157 -3.02 -22.76 10.12
N LEU A 158 -3.15 -22.29 8.88
CA LEU A 158 -2.14 -21.42 8.24
C LEU A 158 -1.95 -20.11 9.01
N PHE A 159 -3.04 -19.53 9.51
CA PHE A 159 -3.01 -18.34 10.34
C PHE A 159 -2.20 -18.57 11.63
N ALA A 160 -2.39 -19.72 12.29
CA ALA A 160 -1.61 -20.08 13.46
C ALA A 160 -0.13 -20.36 13.13
N GLU A 161 0.17 -20.98 11.98
CA GLU A 161 1.54 -21.22 11.50
C GLU A 161 2.30 -19.92 11.23
N GLU A 162 1.62 -18.92 10.67
CA GLU A 162 2.16 -17.58 10.38
C GLU A 162 2.13 -16.63 11.60
N GLY A 163 1.83 -17.14 12.80
CA GLY A 163 1.79 -16.33 14.03
C GLY A 163 0.68 -15.26 14.03
N GLY A 164 -0.37 -15.46 13.23
CA GLY A 164 -1.50 -14.54 13.09
C GLY A 164 -1.28 -13.40 12.10
N ASP A 165 -0.21 -13.45 11.31
CA ASP A 165 0.12 -12.39 10.34
C ASP A 165 -0.60 -12.58 9.00
N PHE A 166 -1.92 -12.32 8.99
CA PHE A 166 -2.69 -12.22 7.75
C PHE A 166 -3.21 -10.80 7.57
N LEU A 167 -2.79 -10.17 6.48
CA LEU A 167 -3.30 -8.89 6.01
C LEU A 167 -4.13 -9.10 4.74
N LYS A 168 -5.45 -8.88 4.83
CA LYS A 168 -6.36 -9.03 3.68
C LYS A 168 -6.02 -8.02 2.60
N ASP A 169 -5.67 -8.51 1.40
CA ASP A 169 -5.38 -7.65 0.26
C ASP A 169 -6.65 -6.97 -0.28
N ALA A 170 -6.46 -5.82 -0.94
CA ALA A 170 -7.51 -5.22 -1.76
C ALA A 170 -7.88 -6.12 -2.96
N LYS A 171 -9.15 -6.07 -3.37
CA LYS A 171 -9.73 -6.94 -4.44
C LYS A 171 -8.96 -6.90 -5.78
N VAL A 172 -8.35 -5.77 -6.11
CA VAL A 172 -7.53 -5.65 -7.34
C VAL A 172 -6.35 -6.62 -7.32
N PHE A 173 -5.74 -6.83 -6.15
CA PHE A 173 -4.62 -7.74 -6.00
C PHE A 173 -5.08 -9.18 -6.15
N THR A 174 -6.18 -9.56 -5.51
CA THR A 174 -6.76 -10.90 -5.67
C THR A 174 -7.02 -11.24 -7.14
N THR A 175 -7.56 -10.29 -7.92
CA THR A 175 -7.81 -10.48 -9.36
C THR A 175 -6.51 -10.59 -10.16
N ALA A 176 -5.50 -9.79 -9.82
CA ALA A 176 -4.17 -9.89 -10.41
C ALA A 176 -3.52 -11.24 -10.11
N PHE A 177 -3.68 -11.76 -8.88
CA PHE A 177 -3.18 -13.08 -8.47
C PHE A 177 -3.85 -14.20 -9.22
N GLN A 178 -5.17 -14.17 -9.40
CA GLN A 178 -5.86 -15.15 -10.25
C GLN A 178 -5.27 -15.18 -11.67
N THR A 179 -5.05 -13.99 -12.25
CA THR A 179 -4.46 -13.86 -13.59
C THR A 179 -3.05 -14.42 -13.62
N ARG A 180 -2.24 -14.15 -12.59
CA ARG A 180 -0.87 -14.66 -12.47
C ARG A 180 -0.87 -16.18 -12.29
N ILE A 181 -1.68 -16.73 -11.37
CA ILE A 181 -1.85 -18.17 -11.16
C ILE A 181 -2.15 -18.89 -12.47
N LYS A 182 -3.11 -18.35 -13.24
CA LYS A 182 -3.48 -18.90 -14.54
C LYS A 182 -2.39 -18.81 -15.59
N ARG A 183 -1.66 -17.69 -15.67
CA ARG A 183 -0.65 -17.47 -16.73
C ARG A 183 0.66 -18.19 -16.44
N THR A 184 1.12 -18.10 -15.20
CA THR A 184 2.43 -18.58 -14.76
C THR A 184 2.40 -20.07 -14.48
N TRP A 185 1.48 -20.53 -13.63
CA TRP A 185 1.42 -21.94 -13.21
C TRP A 185 0.36 -22.75 -13.96
N ARG A 186 -0.34 -22.13 -14.94
CA ARG A 186 -1.37 -22.77 -15.78
C ARG A 186 -2.52 -23.40 -15.00
N LEU A 187 -2.79 -22.91 -13.79
CA LEU A 187 -3.88 -23.38 -12.96
C LEU A 187 -5.13 -22.52 -13.18
N GLY A 188 -6.23 -23.16 -13.57
CA GLY A 188 -7.54 -22.52 -13.64
C GLY A 188 -8.17 -22.44 -12.26
N VAL A 189 -7.95 -21.34 -11.55
CA VAL A 189 -8.52 -21.09 -10.22
C VAL A 189 -9.46 -19.89 -10.23
N HIS A 190 -10.40 -19.87 -9.28
CA HIS A 190 -11.30 -18.74 -9.02
C HIS A 190 -10.94 -18.10 -7.69
N ALA A 191 -10.14 -17.02 -7.73
CA ALA A 191 -9.67 -16.37 -6.51
C ALA A 191 -10.79 -15.54 -5.86
N ILE A 192 -11.01 -15.77 -4.57
CA ILE A 192 -12.03 -15.13 -3.75
C ILE A 192 -11.42 -13.98 -2.95
N VAL A 193 -10.30 -14.25 -2.29
CA VAL A 193 -9.54 -13.29 -1.47
C VAL A 193 -8.07 -13.69 -1.45
N SER A 194 -7.19 -12.72 -1.23
CA SER A 194 -5.79 -12.97 -0.95
C SER A 194 -5.35 -12.25 0.31
N PHE A 195 -4.35 -12.80 0.99
CA PHE A 195 -3.77 -12.30 2.21
C PHE A 195 -2.25 -12.20 2.03
N SER A 196 -1.67 -11.05 2.38
CA SER A 196 -0.22 -10.93 2.55
C SER A 196 0.17 -11.50 3.91
N THR A 197 1.29 -12.24 3.95
CA THR A 197 1.87 -12.87 5.14
C THR A 197 3.37 -12.60 5.19
N THR A 198 4.02 -12.85 6.33
CA THR A 198 5.49 -12.74 6.43
C THR A 198 6.25 -13.59 5.40
N SER A 199 5.74 -14.79 5.11
CA SER A 199 6.34 -15.77 4.19
C SER A 199 6.01 -15.52 2.71
N GLY A 200 5.02 -14.68 2.41
CA GLY A 200 4.60 -14.41 1.04
C GLY A 200 3.14 -14.00 0.95
N ARG A 201 2.35 -14.79 0.23
CA ARG A 201 0.91 -14.50 0.06
C ARG A 201 0.10 -15.78 -0.01
N VAL A 202 -1.03 -15.77 0.68
CA VAL A 202 -2.04 -16.84 0.64
C VAL A 202 -3.21 -16.38 -0.23
N VAL A 203 -3.62 -17.19 -1.19
CA VAL A 203 -4.75 -16.94 -2.09
C VAL A 203 -5.81 -18.00 -1.84
N VAL A 204 -6.99 -17.56 -1.42
CA VAL A 204 -8.16 -18.41 -1.22
C VAL A 204 -8.95 -18.45 -2.51
N CYS A 205 -9.10 -19.64 -3.06
CA CYS A 205 -9.87 -19.90 -4.27
C CYS A 205 -11.08 -20.79 -3.95
N GLU A 206 -12.00 -20.96 -4.89
CA GLU A 206 -13.08 -21.97 -4.77
C GLU A 206 -12.51 -23.40 -4.74
N GLU A 207 -11.36 -23.62 -5.39
CA GLU A 207 -10.72 -24.91 -5.54
C GLU A 207 -9.92 -25.34 -4.31
N GLY A 208 -9.46 -24.38 -3.50
CA GLY A 208 -8.61 -24.59 -2.34
C GLY A 208 -7.82 -23.34 -1.96
N VAL A 209 -6.90 -23.50 -1.01
CA VAL A 209 -5.99 -22.45 -0.56
C VAL A 209 -4.62 -22.67 -1.20
N TYR A 210 -4.06 -21.60 -1.76
CA TYR A 210 -2.75 -21.61 -2.39
C TYR A 210 -1.83 -20.63 -1.68
N GLU A 211 -0.55 -20.94 -1.64
CA GLU A 211 0.48 -20.05 -1.11
C GLU A 211 1.48 -19.76 -2.21
N THR A 212 1.85 -18.48 -2.35
CA THR A 212 2.84 -18.00 -3.30
C THR A 212 4.05 -17.46 -2.56
N ASP A 213 5.24 -17.92 -2.98
CA ASP A 213 6.49 -17.23 -2.69
C ASP A 213 6.76 -16.27 -3.85
N THR A 214 6.60 -14.98 -3.60
CA THR A 214 6.80 -13.95 -4.63
C THR A 214 8.26 -13.72 -4.99
N HIS A 215 9.21 -14.11 -4.14
CA HIS A 215 10.64 -13.93 -4.37
C HIS A 215 11.16 -14.99 -5.34
N HIS A 216 10.76 -16.24 -5.13
CA HIS A 216 11.18 -17.38 -5.96
C HIS A 216 10.20 -17.69 -7.09
N GLU A 217 9.06 -16.98 -7.16
CA GLU A 217 7.95 -17.27 -8.09
C GLU A 217 7.43 -18.71 -7.97
N TRP A 218 7.31 -19.21 -6.74
CA TRP A 218 6.79 -20.54 -6.47
C TRP A 218 5.34 -20.49 -6.00
N LEU A 219 4.61 -21.56 -6.24
CA LEU A 219 3.23 -21.74 -5.81
C LEU A 219 3.06 -23.14 -5.20
N ARG A 220 2.40 -23.27 -4.05
CA ARG A 220 1.98 -24.57 -3.52
C ARG A 220 0.51 -24.56 -3.12
N PHE A 221 -0.10 -25.73 -3.17
CA PHE A 221 -1.42 -25.96 -2.59
C PHE A 221 -1.27 -26.17 -1.08
N ARG A 222 -2.15 -25.57 -0.27
CA ARG A 222 -2.12 -25.65 1.20
C ARG A 222 -3.33 -26.33 1.82
N GLY A 223 -4.35 -26.65 1.04
CA GLY A 223 -5.49 -27.40 1.55
C GLY A 223 -6.82 -27.02 0.91
N LYS A 224 -7.86 -27.73 1.33
CA LYS A 224 -9.23 -27.52 0.87
C LYS A 224 -10.22 -28.02 1.90
N GLY A 225 -11.25 -27.21 2.13
CA GLY A 225 -12.34 -27.53 3.03
C GLY A 225 -11.81 -27.59 4.46
N ASP A 226 -11.86 -28.78 5.05
CA ASP A 226 -11.44 -29.00 6.43
C ASP A 226 -10.02 -29.59 6.54
N GLU A 227 -9.34 -29.80 5.42
CA GLU A 227 -8.04 -30.47 5.36
C GLU A 227 -6.94 -29.50 4.94
N VAL A 228 -5.91 -29.40 5.77
CA VAL A 228 -4.61 -28.83 5.39
C VAL A 228 -3.84 -29.92 4.65
N VAL A 229 -3.36 -29.59 3.46
CA VAL A 229 -2.56 -30.48 2.63
C VAL A 229 -1.34 -29.71 2.18
N GLU A 230 -0.17 -30.16 2.61
CA GLU A 230 1.08 -29.57 2.11
C GLU A 230 1.38 -30.11 0.71
N GLY A 231 0.96 -29.36 -0.30
CA GLY A 231 1.34 -29.61 -1.68
C GLY A 231 2.82 -29.28 -1.92
N GLU A 232 3.40 -29.92 -2.93
CA GLU A 232 4.75 -29.60 -3.40
C GLU A 232 4.80 -28.17 -3.96
N TRP A 233 5.97 -27.54 -3.81
CA TRP A 233 6.23 -26.26 -4.48
C TRP A 233 6.35 -26.47 -5.98
N ILE A 234 5.53 -25.74 -6.72
CA ILE A 234 5.54 -25.67 -8.18
C ILE A 234 6.31 -24.41 -8.55
N GLU A 235 7.50 -24.61 -9.10
CA GLU A 235 8.29 -23.53 -9.66
C GLU A 235 7.61 -22.97 -10.93
N ASN A 236 7.73 -21.67 -11.16
CA ASN A 236 7.43 -21.10 -12.46
C ASN A 236 8.41 -21.71 -13.47
N GLU A 237 7.95 -22.66 -14.29
CA GLU A 237 8.79 -23.30 -15.31
C GLU A 237 9.41 -22.31 -16.30
N GLY A 238 8.97 -21.05 -16.30
CA GLY A 238 9.52 -19.99 -17.13
C GLY A 238 9.27 -20.31 -18.60
N TYR A 239 8.49 -19.48 -19.28
CA TYR A 239 8.82 -19.31 -20.69
C TYR A 239 10.19 -18.61 -20.72
N SER A 240 11.24 -19.42 -20.78
CA SER A 240 12.46 -19.05 -21.45
C SER A 240 12.04 -18.66 -22.87
N ASP A 241 11.81 -17.36 -23.10
CA ASP A 241 11.59 -16.74 -24.41
C ASP A 241 12.86 -16.86 -25.29
N SER A 242 13.50 -18.03 -25.30
CA SER A 242 14.75 -18.30 -26.00
C SER A 242 14.66 -19.45 -26.99
N GLU A 243 13.47 -19.85 -27.43
CA GLU A 243 13.33 -20.80 -28.55
C GLU A 243 12.35 -20.27 -29.59
N ASP A 244 12.89 -20.13 -30.80
CA ASP A 244 12.24 -20.02 -32.10
C ASP A 244 11.74 -18.64 -32.57
N LEU A 245 12.69 -17.71 -32.73
CA LEU A 245 12.68 -16.81 -33.89
C LEU A 245 13.61 -17.37 -34.98
N ASP A 246 13.13 -18.35 -35.73
CA ASP A 246 13.62 -18.69 -37.07
C ASP A 246 12.64 -18.18 -38.14
#